data_AF-A0AB34JZC0-F1
#
_entry.id   AF-A0AB34JZC0-F1
#
_cell.length_a   1.000
_cell.length_b   1.000
_cell.length_c   1.000
_cell.angle_alpha   90.00
_cell.angle_beta   90.00
_cell.angle_gamma   90.00
#
_symmetry.space_group_name_H-M   'P 1'
#
loop_
_entity.id
_entity.type
_entity.pdbx_description
1 polymer ?
#
loop_
_entity_poly.entity_id
_entity_poly.type
_entity_poly.pdbx_seq_one_letter_code
_entity_poly.pdbx_strand_id
1 'polypeptide(L)'
;MAEASVASSSFYASYFGHEPRLLEPVLHELRRGGEPGAERSSIFLAGDSSLDNKYWLDDSSAALNGYERVLAPPVQKCDVAYWLNQEALRRGRHDLFAINTAVEATSLNDRAFCRLLPQDAFIRKHIQPHDYLIVSVGGNDLALAPLLATILNIIPLLCCTPVSLIERGVVCPPNTHLDCGCCGCGLPGCVVGLCGCPPGLAYFADLFGNRVQNYVQRILGERRPRKVIVCMYYYLDVHGRGSWADCFLKGMCYDLSPQRLQAAIRRVFEVGTSRVRIEGTEVVAFPLFRVLDGSDTNDYVERVEPSSQGGAKMARALMDAVLGVNMEFWTPSTPPADLDALVDCRFNGAPTSQEVQR
;
A
#
# COMPACT_ATOMS: atom_id res chain seq x y z
N MET A 1 -0.34 -25.51 -30.36
CA MET A 1 -0.35 -24.07 -30.73
C MET A 1 0.84 -23.45 -30.04
N ALA A 2 1.73 -22.76 -30.77
CA ALA A 2 2.86 -22.09 -30.15
C ALA A 2 2.31 -21.06 -29.15
N GLU A 3 2.64 -21.22 -27.86
CA GLU A 3 2.24 -20.28 -26.81
C GLU A 3 2.77 -18.90 -27.16
N ALA A 4 1.88 -17.91 -27.13
CA ALA A 4 2.20 -16.53 -27.48
C ALA A 4 3.22 -15.99 -26.47
N SER A 5 4.48 -15.99 -26.87
CA SER A 5 5.54 -15.40 -26.08
C SER A 5 5.39 -13.87 -26.06
N VAL A 6 5.52 -13.29 -24.88
CA VAL A 6 5.47 -11.85 -24.63
C VAL A 6 6.91 -11.32 -24.70
N ALA A 7 7.16 -10.33 -25.56
CA ALA A 7 8.46 -9.69 -25.62
C ALA A 7 8.77 -8.99 -24.29
N SER A 8 9.89 -9.32 -23.65
CA SER A 8 10.27 -8.75 -22.34
C SER A 8 10.48 -7.24 -22.42
N SER A 9 11.03 -6.77 -23.54
CA SER A 9 11.14 -5.33 -23.82
C SER A 9 9.78 -4.65 -23.79
N SER A 10 8.75 -5.23 -24.41
CA SER A 10 7.38 -4.70 -24.37
C SER A 10 6.74 -4.83 -23.00
N PHE A 11 6.98 -5.93 -22.29
CA PHE A 11 6.44 -6.15 -20.94
C PHE A 11 6.93 -5.08 -19.95
N TYR A 12 8.21 -4.67 -20.06
CA TYR A 12 8.84 -3.66 -19.20
C TYR A 12 8.96 -2.26 -19.85
N ALA A 13 8.35 -2.02 -21.02
CA ALA A 13 8.50 -0.75 -21.75
C ALA A 13 7.78 0.44 -21.08
N SER A 14 6.71 0.16 -20.34
CA SER A 14 5.83 1.20 -19.79
C SER A 14 6.33 1.70 -18.43
N TYR A 15 6.35 3.02 -18.28
CA TYR A 15 6.53 3.67 -16.99
C TYR A 15 5.36 3.32 -16.04
N PHE A 16 4.12 3.54 -16.49
CA PHE A 16 2.88 3.44 -15.69
C PHE A 16 2.35 1.99 -15.56
N GLY A 17 3.09 1.12 -14.90
CA GLY A 17 2.72 -0.29 -14.74
C GLY A 17 2.74 -1.10 -16.04
N HIS A 18 2.49 -2.41 -15.92
CA HIS A 18 2.36 -3.31 -17.07
C HIS A 18 1.04 -3.10 -17.80
N GLU A 19 1.06 -3.23 -19.12
CA GLU A 19 -0.16 -3.16 -19.94
C GLU A 19 -1.06 -4.39 -19.70
N PRO A 20 -2.36 -4.22 -19.42
CA PRO A 20 -3.27 -5.35 -19.16
C PRO A 20 -3.30 -6.43 -20.24
N ARG A 21 -3.16 -6.05 -21.51
CA ARG A 21 -3.11 -7.01 -22.64
C ARG A 21 -1.89 -7.94 -22.60
N LEU A 22 -0.80 -7.52 -21.94
CA LEU A 22 0.40 -8.33 -21.76
C LEU A 22 0.34 -9.12 -20.45
N LEU A 23 -0.38 -8.61 -19.44
CA LEU A 23 -0.61 -9.33 -18.18
C LEU A 23 -1.46 -10.59 -18.37
N GLU A 24 -2.43 -10.59 -19.29
CA GLU A 24 -3.30 -11.74 -19.53
C GLU A 24 -2.54 -13.03 -19.96
N PRO A 25 -1.73 -13.04 -21.04
CA PRO A 25 -0.96 -14.24 -21.41
C PRO A 25 0.06 -14.63 -20.33
N VAL A 26 0.66 -13.66 -19.63
CA VAL A 26 1.57 -13.93 -18.51
C VAL A 26 0.85 -14.65 -17.37
N LEU A 27 -0.26 -14.11 -16.88
CA LEU A 27 -1.03 -14.74 -15.80
C LEU A 27 -1.50 -16.13 -16.18
N HIS A 28 -1.97 -16.31 -17.41
CA HIS A 28 -2.40 -17.62 -17.92
C HIS A 28 -1.25 -18.64 -17.87
N GLU A 29 -0.05 -18.27 -18.36
CA GLU A 29 1.11 -19.16 -18.36
C GLU A 29 1.64 -19.44 -16.94
N LEU A 30 1.66 -18.43 -16.07
CA LEU A 30 2.06 -18.60 -14.67
C LEU A 30 1.15 -19.57 -13.92
N ARG A 31 -0.17 -19.49 -14.15
CA ARG A 31 -1.14 -20.44 -13.56
C ARG A 31 -1.00 -21.86 -14.09
N ARG A 32 -0.65 -22.02 -15.37
CA ARG A 32 -0.41 -23.34 -15.98
C ARG A 32 0.90 -23.98 -15.56
N GLY A 33 1.87 -23.18 -15.12
CA GLY A 33 3.23 -23.59 -14.79
C GLY A 33 3.45 -24.57 -13.63
N GLY A 34 2.38 -25.17 -13.09
CA GLY A 34 2.47 -26.16 -12.02
C GLY A 34 2.57 -27.58 -12.57
N GLU A 35 2.77 -28.53 -11.66
CA GLU A 35 2.55 -29.95 -11.98
C GLU A 35 1.14 -30.15 -12.57
N PRO A 36 0.95 -31.04 -13.56
CA PRO A 36 -0.37 -31.31 -14.12
C PRO A 36 -1.41 -31.60 -13.02
N GLY A 37 -2.41 -30.73 -12.90
CA GLY A 37 -3.46 -30.83 -11.88
C GLY A 37 -3.19 -30.09 -10.57
N ALA A 38 -2.01 -29.49 -10.39
CA ALA A 38 -1.71 -28.62 -9.25
C ALA A 38 -2.10 -27.17 -9.56
N GLU A 39 -3.06 -26.65 -8.79
CA GLU A 39 -3.46 -25.25 -8.88
C GLU A 39 -2.41 -24.36 -8.18
N ARG A 40 -1.94 -23.32 -8.89
CA ARG A 40 -1.04 -22.31 -8.32
C ARG A 40 -1.83 -21.10 -7.85
N SER A 41 -1.40 -20.54 -6.72
CA SER A 41 -1.94 -19.29 -6.17
C SER A 41 -1.12 -18.10 -6.64
N SER A 42 -1.83 -17.06 -7.05
CA SER A 42 -1.28 -15.80 -7.50
C SER A 42 -1.11 -14.85 -6.31
N ILE A 43 -0.04 -14.07 -6.29
CA ILE A 43 0.18 -12.94 -5.39
C ILE A 43 0.13 -11.69 -6.27
N PHE A 44 -1.01 -10.98 -6.24
CA PHE A 44 -1.18 -9.73 -6.98
C PHE A 44 -0.56 -8.58 -6.19
N LEU A 45 0.27 -7.76 -6.83
CA LEU A 45 0.74 -6.48 -6.28
C LEU A 45 -0.15 -5.36 -6.81
N ALA A 46 -0.71 -4.52 -5.95
CA ALA A 46 -1.58 -3.40 -6.32
C ALA A 46 -1.16 -2.10 -5.63
N GLY A 47 -1.42 -0.98 -6.28
CA GLY A 47 -1.16 0.35 -5.74
C GLY A 47 -0.17 1.16 -6.58
N ASP A 48 0.83 1.76 -5.93
CA ASP A 48 1.72 2.78 -6.51
C ASP A 48 3.19 2.34 -6.63
N SER A 49 4.10 3.31 -6.77
CA SER A 49 5.53 3.13 -7.00
C SER A 49 6.24 2.31 -5.92
N SER A 50 5.67 2.24 -4.71
CA SER A 50 6.24 1.41 -3.64
C SER A 50 6.30 -0.08 -4.01
N LEU A 51 5.46 -0.55 -4.94
CA LEU A 51 5.50 -1.92 -5.46
C LEU A 51 5.84 -1.97 -6.97
N ASP A 52 5.77 -0.85 -7.69
CA ASP A 52 6.07 -0.75 -9.13
C ASP A 52 7.41 -0.06 -9.44
N ASN A 53 8.47 -0.41 -8.72
CA ASN A 53 9.78 0.22 -8.89
C ASN A 53 10.53 -0.15 -10.19
N LYS A 54 9.91 -0.91 -11.10
CA LYS A 54 10.58 -1.50 -12.28
C LYS A 54 11.27 -0.47 -13.19
N TYR A 55 10.75 0.75 -13.26
CA TYR A 55 11.31 1.81 -14.11
C TYR A 55 12.63 2.36 -13.55
N TRP A 56 12.76 2.37 -12.22
CA TRP A 56 13.90 2.90 -11.49
C TRP A 56 15.08 1.92 -11.42
N LEU A 57 14.90 0.69 -11.93
CA LEU A 57 15.88 -0.37 -11.87
C LEU A 57 16.50 -0.62 -13.23
N ASP A 58 17.82 -0.52 -13.33
CA ASP A 58 18.56 -1.04 -14.49
C ASP A 58 18.75 -2.56 -14.41
N ASP A 59 18.84 -3.09 -13.19
CA ASP A 59 19.07 -4.50 -12.90
C ASP A 59 18.01 -5.42 -13.52
N SER A 60 18.50 -6.39 -14.29
CA SER A 60 17.69 -7.45 -14.88
C SER A 60 18.38 -8.79 -14.67
N SER A 61 17.59 -9.85 -14.51
CA SER A 61 18.09 -11.20 -14.28
C SER A 61 17.32 -12.21 -15.12
N ALA A 62 17.78 -13.46 -15.13
CA ALA A 62 17.06 -14.55 -15.77
C ALA A 62 15.64 -14.64 -15.20
N ALA A 63 14.64 -14.75 -16.08
CA ALA A 63 13.27 -14.93 -15.69
C ALA A 63 13.11 -16.22 -14.87
N LEU A 64 12.17 -16.21 -13.91
CA LEU A 64 11.96 -17.32 -13.00
C LEU A 64 10.50 -17.51 -12.61
N ASN A 65 10.23 -18.65 -11.98
CA ASN A 65 8.93 -19.03 -11.42
C ASN A 65 7.77 -19.11 -12.44
N GLY A 66 8.12 -19.36 -13.70
CA GLY A 66 7.21 -19.49 -14.83
C GLY A 66 7.34 -18.36 -15.85
N TYR A 67 7.95 -17.24 -15.48
CA TYR A 67 8.20 -16.16 -16.42
C TYR A 67 9.15 -16.58 -17.55
N GLU A 68 10.05 -17.54 -17.30
CA GLU A 68 10.98 -18.09 -18.29
C GLU A 68 10.30 -18.78 -19.49
N ARG A 69 9.03 -19.16 -19.37
CA ARG A 69 8.25 -19.78 -20.45
C ARG A 69 7.45 -18.79 -21.28
N VAL A 70 7.08 -17.64 -20.70
CA VAL A 70 6.25 -16.64 -21.38
C VAL A 70 7.05 -15.48 -21.93
N LEU A 71 8.16 -15.10 -21.29
CA LEU A 71 8.95 -13.93 -21.67
C LEU A 71 10.02 -14.25 -22.74
N ALA A 72 10.16 -13.38 -23.74
CA ALA A 72 11.22 -13.46 -24.77
C ALA A 72 12.00 -12.13 -24.92
N PRO A 73 13.34 -12.13 -24.71
CA PRO A 73 14.12 -13.20 -24.09
C PRO A 73 13.68 -13.44 -22.63
N PRO A 74 13.96 -14.60 -22.02
CA PRO A 74 13.49 -14.94 -20.66
C PRO A 74 14.27 -14.13 -19.60
N VAL A 75 13.96 -12.85 -19.49
CA VAL A 75 14.63 -11.85 -18.65
C VAL A 75 13.56 -11.03 -17.93
N GLN A 76 13.77 -10.79 -16.63
CA GLN A 76 12.92 -9.96 -15.78
C GLN A 76 13.71 -8.80 -15.19
N LYS A 77 13.05 -7.66 -15.00
CA LYS A 77 13.55 -6.61 -14.10
C LYS A 77 13.53 -7.12 -12.67
N CYS A 78 14.54 -6.79 -11.87
CA CYS A 78 14.65 -7.22 -10.47
C CYS A 78 13.74 -6.38 -9.54
N ASP A 79 12.47 -6.22 -9.92
CA ASP A 79 11.45 -5.51 -9.16
C ASP A 79 10.94 -6.35 -7.96
N VAL A 80 10.01 -5.79 -7.18
CA VAL A 80 9.44 -6.48 -6.01
C VAL A 80 8.79 -7.83 -6.40
N ALA A 81 8.17 -7.94 -7.58
CA ALA A 81 7.55 -9.19 -8.03
C ALA A 81 8.60 -10.25 -8.38
N TYR A 82 9.72 -9.86 -9.02
CA TYR A 82 10.85 -10.76 -9.23
C TYR A 82 11.37 -11.35 -7.92
N TRP A 83 11.62 -10.49 -6.92
CA TRP A 83 12.14 -10.94 -5.63
C TRP A 83 11.14 -11.80 -4.85
N LEU A 84 9.83 -11.52 -4.95
CA LEU A 84 8.80 -12.38 -4.36
C LEU A 84 8.76 -13.76 -5.01
N ASN A 85 8.89 -13.82 -6.32
CA ASN A 85 8.97 -15.08 -7.05
C ASN A 85 10.25 -15.87 -6.69
N GLN A 86 11.38 -15.18 -6.57
CA GLN A 86 12.63 -15.80 -6.15
C GLN A 86 12.52 -16.34 -4.71
N GLU A 87 11.89 -15.58 -3.81
CA GLU A 87 11.69 -15.99 -2.42
C GLU A 87 10.72 -17.18 -2.31
N ALA A 88 9.68 -17.23 -3.15
CA ALA A 88 8.79 -18.39 -3.23
C ALA A 88 9.57 -19.66 -3.60
N LEU A 89 10.40 -19.58 -4.66
CA LEU A 89 11.26 -20.68 -5.09
C LEU A 89 12.26 -21.08 -4.01
N ARG A 90 12.92 -20.11 -3.36
CA ARG A 90 13.90 -20.34 -2.29
C ARG A 90 13.30 -21.09 -1.10
N ARG A 91 12.01 -20.90 -0.84
CA ARG A 91 11.26 -21.57 0.23
C ARG A 91 10.54 -22.85 -0.22
N GLY A 92 10.76 -23.31 -1.45
CA GLY A 92 10.09 -24.50 -2.01
C GLY A 92 8.59 -24.31 -2.27
N ARG A 93 8.12 -23.05 -2.37
CA ARG A 93 6.70 -22.70 -2.62
C ARG A 93 6.43 -22.55 -4.11
N HIS A 94 6.59 -23.65 -4.84
CA HIS A 94 6.32 -23.71 -6.28
C HIS A 94 4.83 -23.50 -6.63
N ASP A 95 3.96 -23.70 -5.65
CA ASP A 95 2.53 -23.42 -5.72
C ASP A 95 2.19 -21.92 -5.70
N LEU A 96 3.16 -21.04 -5.47
CA LEU A 96 2.97 -19.59 -5.46
C LEU A 96 3.70 -18.90 -6.61
N PHE A 97 3.12 -17.83 -7.14
CA PHE A 97 3.81 -16.87 -8.00
C PHE A 97 3.28 -15.46 -7.77
N ALA A 98 4.14 -14.46 -7.96
CA ALA A 98 3.79 -13.06 -7.90
C ALA A 98 3.67 -12.44 -9.29
N ILE A 99 2.70 -11.55 -9.46
CA ILE A 99 2.51 -10.75 -10.67
C ILE A 99 2.35 -9.28 -10.27
N ASN A 100 3.16 -8.42 -10.88
CA ASN A 100 3.08 -6.99 -10.61
C ASN A 100 1.91 -6.38 -11.39
N THR A 101 0.97 -5.78 -10.67
CA THR A 101 -0.16 -5.03 -11.24
C THR A 101 -0.27 -3.64 -10.62
N ALA A 102 0.74 -3.22 -9.84
CA ALA A 102 0.85 -1.87 -9.34
C ALA A 102 1.17 -0.90 -10.48
N VAL A 103 0.89 0.38 -10.26
CA VAL A 103 0.97 1.42 -11.30
C VAL A 103 1.77 2.59 -10.76
N GLU A 104 2.98 2.75 -11.29
CA GLU A 104 3.88 3.87 -11.02
C GLU A 104 3.18 5.23 -11.10
N ALA A 105 3.61 6.17 -10.25
CA ALA A 105 3.15 7.56 -10.25
C ALA A 105 1.63 7.77 -10.13
N THR A 106 0.89 6.79 -9.58
CA THR A 106 -0.55 6.93 -9.32
C THR A 106 -0.86 7.11 -7.85
N SER A 107 -1.99 7.74 -7.57
CA SER A 107 -2.50 8.10 -6.25
C SER A 107 -3.83 7.39 -5.94
N LEU A 108 -4.31 7.49 -4.70
CA LEU A 108 -5.70 7.12 -4.37
C LEU A 108 -6.69 8.03 -5.10
N ASN A 109 -6.34 9.29 -5.35
CA ASN A 109 -7.23 10.22 -6.05
C ASN A 109 -7.45 9.83 -7.53
N ASP A 110 -6.48 9.19 -8.19
CA ASP A 110 -6.67 8.62 -9.55
C ASP A 110 -7.72 7.48 -9.57
N ARG A 111 -7.97 6.91 -8.39
CA ARG A 111 -8.95 5.86 -8.11
C ARG A 111 -10.16 6.40 -7.35
N ALA A 112 -10.34 7.71 -7.25
CA ALA A 112 -11.55 8.30 -6.66
C ALA A 112 -12.78 8.06 -7.55
N PHE A 113 -13.96 8.43 -7.05
CA PHE A 113 -15.24 8.35 -7.77
C PHE A 113 -15.56 6.97 -8.34
N CYS A 114 -15.36 5.94 -7.53
CA CYS A 114 -15.61 4.54 -7.92
C CYS A 114 -14.79 4.06 -9.13
N ARG A 115 -13.76 4.82 -9.55
CA ARG A 115 -12.87 4.45 -10.66
C ARG A 115 -11.86 3.39 -10.22
N LEU A 116 -11.59 2.48 -11.14
CA LEU A 116 -10.45 1.56 -11.09
C LEU A 116 -9.53 1.85 -12.27
N LEU A 117 -8.22 1.73 -12.08
CA LEU A 117 -7.29 1.73 -13.19
C LEU A 117 -7.42 0.42 -13.99
N PRO A 118 -6.94 0.36 -15.24
CA PRO A 118 -7.00 -0.86 -16.04
C PRO A 118 -6.37 -2.08 -15.34
N GLN A 119 -5.28 -1.88 -14.59
CA GLN A 119 -4.61 -2.92 -13.82
C GLN A 119 -5.43 -3.34 -12.59
N ASP A 120 -6.06 -2.40 -11.89
CA ASP A 120 -6.99 -2.73 -10.79
C ASP A 120 -8.18 -3.57 -11.31
N ALA A 121 -8.72 -3.20 -12.48
CA ALA A 121 -9.79 -3.94 -13.13
C ALA A 121 -9.34 -5.34 -13.58
N PHE A 122 -8.08 -5.49 -14.00
CA PHE A 122 -7.47 -6.78 -14.28
C PHE A 122 -7.44 -7.67 -13.02
N ILE A 123 -6.99 -7.14 -11.87
CA ILE A 123 -7.04 -7.89 -10.60
C ILE A 123 -8.48 -8.31 -10.29
N ARG A 124 -9.44 -7.37 -10.33
CA ARG A 124 -10.87 -7.66 -10.10
C ARG A 124 -11.37 -8.83 -10.97
N LYS A 125 -10.99 -8.83 -12.25
CA LYS A 125 -11.39 -9.85 -13.23
C LYS A 125 -10.74 -11.20 -12.98
N HIS A 126 -9.55 -11.26 -12.36
CA HIS A 126 -8.74 -12.48 -12.33
C HIS A 126 -8.47 -13.08 -10.95
N ILE A 127 -8.58 -12.32 -9.86
CA ILE A 127 -8.30 -12.81 -8.51
C ILE A 127 -9.24 -13.96 -8.12
N GLN A 128 -8.71 -15.01 -7.51
CA GLN A 128 -9.40 -16.22 -7.09
C GLN A 128 -9.38 -16.41 -5.56
N PRO A 129 -10.22 -17.29 -4.99
CA PRO A 129 -10.29 -17.47 -3.54
C PRO A 129 -9.00 -17.93 -2.85
N HIS A 130 -8.11 -18.65 -3.54
CA HIS A 130 -6.82 -19.09 -3.02
C HIS A 130 -5.68 -18.09 -3.26
N ASP A 131 -5.92 -17.03 -4.03
CA ASP A 131 -4.93 -15.99 -4.33
C ASP A 131 -4.71 -15.06 -3.12
N TYR A 132 -3.66 -14.24 -3.23
CA TYR A 132 -3.28 -13.20 -2.28
C TYR A 132 -3.27 -11.85 -3.00
N LEU A 133 -3.56 -10.78 -2.24
CA LEU A 133 -3.46 -9.40 -2.72
C LEU A 133 -2.57 -8.60 -1.77
N ILE A 134 -1.50 -7.99 -2.29
CA ILE A 134 -0.64 -7.06 -1.55
C ILE A 134 -0.90 -5.65 -2.08
N VAL A 135 -1.20 -4.72 -1.19
CA VAL A 135 -1.61 -3.35 -1.56
C VAL A 135 -0.72 -2.33 -0.87
N SER A 136 -0.13 -1.41 -1.63
CA SER A 136 0.62 -0.25 -1.11
C SER A 136 0.26 0.99 -1.94
N VAL A 137 -0.51 1.92 -1.39
CA VAL A 137 -1.04 3.08 -2.13
C VAL A 137 -1.30 4.30 -1.23
N GLY A 138 -1.05 5.51 -1.75
CA GLY A 138 -1.10 6.76 -0.97
C GLY A 138 0.22 7.57 -0.89
N GLY A 139 1.33 7.08 -1.43
CA GLY A 139 2.67 7.67 -1.22
C GLY A 139 2.85 8.82 -2.17
N ASN A 140 2.37 8.63 -3.40
CA ASN A 140 2.22 9.67 -4.38
C ASN A 140 1.17 10.73 -3.99
N ASP A 141 0.16 10.38 -3.17
CA ASP A 141 -0.76 11.39 -2.59
C ASP A 141 -0.04 12.35 -1.62
N LEU A 142 1.18 12.01 -1.17
CA LEU A 142 2.02 12.86 -0.33
C LEU A 142 3.12 13.56 -1.14
N ALA A 143 3.90 12.80 -1.92
CA ALA A 143 5.15 13.30 -2.49
C ALA A 143 5.01 13.82 -3.93
N LEU A 144 4.23 13.13 -4.77
CA LEU A 144 4.21 13.39 -6.21
C LEU A 144 3.05 14.29 -6.65
N ALA A 145 1.85 14.00 -6.16
CA ALA A 145 0.61 14.70 -6.52
C ALA A 145 -0.20 15.07 -5.26
N PRO A 146 0.39 15.80 -4.29
CA PRO A 146 -0.35 16.19 -3.10
C PRO A 146 -1.47 17.15 -3.43
N LEU A 147 -2.67 16.79 -2.97
CA LEU A 147 -3.81 17.70 -3.01
C LEU A 147 -3.58 18.87 -2.07
N LEU A 148 -4.23 20.02 -2.31
CA LEU A 148 -4.18 21.16 -1.40
C LEU A 148 -4.59 20.74 0.03
N ALA A 149 -5.59 19.87 0.16
CA ALA A 149 -6.00 19.29 1.43
C ALA A 149 -4.86 18.49 2.11
N THR A 150 -4.12 17.68 1.35
CA THR A 150 -2.93 16.98 1.87
C THR A 150 -1.92 17.97 2.42
N ILE A 151 -1.60 19.02 1.66
CA ILE A 151 -0.61 20.05 2.06
C ILE A 151 -1.07 20.77 3.34
N LEU A 152 -2.34 21.18 3.40
CA LEU A 152 -2.91 21.88 4.56
C LEU A 152 -2.97 21.02 5.82
N ASN A 153 -3.01 19.69 5.69
CA ASN A 153 -2.99 18.77 6.84
C ASN A 153 -1.57 18.29 7.21
N ILE A 154 -0.66 18.17 6.23
CA ILE A 154 0.72 17.72 6.49
C ILE A 154 1.54 18.79 7.22
N ILE A 155 1.37 20.06 6.87
CA ILE A 155 2.11 21.17 7.48
C ILE A 155 1.85 21.29 8.99
N PRO A 156 0.59 21.38 9.50
CA PRO A 156 0.37 21.48 10.93
C PRO A 156 0.82 20.21 11.67
N LEU A 157 0.64 19.03 11.06
CA LEU A 157 1.07 17.77 11.64
C LEU A 157 2.60 17.68 11.75
N LEU A 158 3.33 17.92 10.68
CA LEU A 158 4.77 17.68 10.62
C LEU A 158 5.62 18.89 10.97
N CYS A 159 5.14 20.12 10.77
CA CYS A 159 5.93 21.32 11.03
C CYS A 159 5.55 21.96 12.37
N CYS A 160 4.28 21.93 12.76
CA CYS A 160 3.77 22.64 13.94
C CYS A 160 3.51 21.77 15.17
N THR A 161 3.53 20.43 15.04
CA THR A 161 3.24 19.53 16.16
C THR A 161 4.50 18.87 16.73
N PRO A 162 4.71 18.87 18.06
CA PRO A 162 5.73 18.08 18.74
C PRO A 162 5.59 16.58 18.47
N VAL A 163 6.71 15.86 18.33
CA VAL A 163 6.73 14.41 18.07
C VAL A 163 5.91 13.62 19.10
N SER A 164 6.03 13.98 20.39
CA SER A 164 5.29 13.31 21.47
C SER A 164 3.76 13.41 21.34
N LEU A 165 3.25 14.49 20.72
CA LEU A 165 1.82 14.65 20.44
C LEU A 165 1.40 13.87 19.20
N ILE A 166 2.27 13.78 18.19
CA ILE A 166 2.04 12.91 17.02
C ILE A 166 1.92 11.45 17.48
N GLU A 167 2.85 10.97 18.31
CA GLU A 167 2.88 9.57 18.77
C GLU A 167 1.67 9.19 19.64
N ARG A 168 1.04 10.16 20.31
CA ARG A 168 -0.14 9.94 21.17
C ARG A 168 -1.45 10.34 20.50
N GLY A 169 -1.42 10.78 19.25
CA GLY A 169 -2.55 11.43 18.61
C GLY A 169 -3.77 10.50 18.48
N VAL A 170 -4.97 10.99 18.75
CA VAL A 170 -6.21 10.21 18.69
C VAL A 170 -7.06 10.72 17.54
N VAL A 171 -7.67 9.80 16.79
CA VAL A 171 -8.49 10.10 15.63
C VAL A 171 -9.68 9.16 15.57
N CYS A 172 -10.80 9.66 15.02
CA CYS A 172 -11.97 8.86 14.71
C CYS A 172 -12.61 9.36 13.39
N PRO A 173 -11.90 9.22 12.25
CA PRO A 173 -12.46 9.65 10.97
C PRO A 173 -13.66 8.78 10.58
N PRO A 174 -14.84 9.35 10.27
CA PRO A 174 -15.97 8.56 9.81
C PRO A 174 -15.65 7.92 8.44
N ASN A 175 -15.95 6.63 8.28
CA ASN A 175 -15.86 5.99 6.97
C ASN A 175 -17.14 6.26 6.18
N THR A 176 -17.03 7.03 5.09
CA THR A 176 -18.17 7.35 4.23
C THR A 176 -18.52 6.23 3.23
N HIS A 177 -17.67 5.20 3.13
CA HIS A 177 -17.72 4.12 2.12
C HIS A 177 -17.64 4.57 0.65
N LEU A 178 -17.76 5.88 0.41
CA LEU A 178 -17.66 6.52 -0.88
C LEU A 178 -16.41 7.39 -0.90
N ASP A 179 -15.43 6.99 -1.71
CA ASP A 179 -14.25 7.81 -1.99
C ASP A 179 -14.58 8.76 -3.15
N CYS A 180 -15.10 9.94 -2.82
CA CYS A 180 -15.30 11.04 -3.76
C CYS A 180 -14.01 11.80 -4.09
N GLY A 181 -12.83 11.37 -3.64
CA GLY A 181 -11.61 12.16 -3.81
C GLY A 181 -11.75 13.60 -3.29
N CYS A 182 -10.95 14.51 -3.84
CA CYS A 182 -11.02 15.94 -3.52
C CYS A 182 -11.36 16.77 -4.77
N CYS A 183 -12.64 16.91 -5.10
CA CYS A 183 -13.08 17.83 -6.16
C CYS A 183 -13.10 19.28 -5.65
N GLY A 184 -11.98 19.98 -5.80
CA GLY A 184 -11.87 21.45 -5.67
C GLY A 184 -11.96 22.04 -4.25
N CYS A 185 -12.80 21.49 -3.36
CA CYS A 185 -12.85 21.71 -1.90
C CYS A 185 -13.93 20.88 -1.16
N GLY A 186 -14.76 20.06 -1.84
CA GLY A 186 -16.00 19.48 -1.27
C GLY A 186 -15.89 18.09 -0.59
N LEU A 187 -15.74 18.13 0.74
CA LEU A 187 -16.19 17.21 1.80
C LEU A 187 -16.56 15.75 1.40
N PRO A 188 -15.74 14.75 1.77
CA PRO A 188 -15.53 14.38 3.19
C PRO A 188 -14.12 14.66 3.75
N GLY A 189 -13.06 14.48 2.97
CA GLY A 189 -11.67 14.44 3.49
C GLY A 189 -11.20 15.72 4.21
N CYS A 190 -11.63 16.91 3.77
CA CYS A 190 -11.24 18.18 4.41
C CYS A 190 -11.84 18.35 5.82
N VAL A 191 -13.05 17.83 6.07
CA VAL A 191 -13.69 17.92 7.40
C VAL A 191 -13.23 16.80 8.32
N VAL A 192 -12.83 15.67 7.75
CA VAL A 192 -12.23 14.58 8.52
C VAL A 192 -10.97 15.04 9.27
N GLY A 193 -10.22 16.02 8.75
CA GLY A 193 -9.09 16.63 9.46
C GLY A 193 -9.42 17.22 10.82
N LEU A 194 -10.69 17.58 11.09
CA LEU A 194 -11.17 18.07 12.39
C LEU A 194 -11.50 16.94 13.38
N CYS A 195 -11.59 15.69 12.92
CA CYS A 195 -11.96 14.52 13.72
C CYS A 195 -10.77 13.87 14.42
N GLY A 196 -9.78 14.66 14.85
CA GLY A 196 -8.64 14.15 15.59
C GLY A 196 -7.68 15.21 16.09
N CYS A 197 -6.78 14.76 16.95
CA CYS A 197 -5.70 15.54 17.53
C CYS A 197 -4.41 14.71 17.44
N PRO A 198 -3.29 15.26 16.96
CA PRO A 198 -3.08 16.65 16.51
C PRO A 198 -3.76 16.97 15.16
N PRO A 199 -3.90 18.25 14.82
CA PRO A 199 -4.46 18.68 13.53
C PRO A 199 -3.76 17.99 12.36
N GLY A 200 -4.55 17.50 11.40
CA GLY A 200 -4.05 16.78 10.24
C GLY A 200 -3.94 15.26 10.41
N LEU A 201 -3.79 14.74 11.62
CA LEU A 201 -3.64 13.28 11.82
C LEU A 201 -4.88 12.52 11.34
N ALA A 202 -6.09 13.03 11.59
CA ALA A 202 -7.32 12.39 11.17
C ALA A 202 -7.47 12.31 9.65
N TYR A 203 -6.97 13.31 8.92
CA TYR A 203 -6.91 13.28 7.46
C TYR A 203 -6.07 12.11 6.95
N PHE A 204 -4.87 11.90 7.52
CA PHE A 204 -4.02 10.78 7.11
C PHE A 204 -4.57 9.43 7.56
N ALA A 205 -5.21 9.36 8.71
CA ALA A 205 -5.90 8.15 9.16
C ALA A 205 -7.04 7.75 8.20
N ASP A 206 -7.77 8.73 7.66
CA ASP A 206 -8.79 8.50 6.63
C ASP A 206 -8.16 8.09 5.29
N LEU A 207 -7.13 8.81 4.85
CA LEU A 207 -6.41 8.52 3.62
C LEU A 207 -5.85 7.09 3.61
N PHE A 208 -5.16 6.69 4.67
CA PHE A 208 -4.48 5.39 4.76
C PHE A 208 -5.31 4.27 5.38
N GLY A 209 -6.45 4.60 5.99
CA GLY A 209 -7.41 3.66 6.54
C GLY A 209 -8.63 3.53 5.64
N ASN A 210 -9.59 4.44 5.79
CA ASN A 210 -10.89 4.38 5.12
C ASN A 210 -10.79 4.37 3.60
N ARG A 211 -10.00 5.27 2.99
CA ARG A 211 -9.90 5.36 1.52
C ARG A 211 -9.20 4.14 0.94
N VAL A 212 -8.13 3.64 1.58
CA VAL A 212 -7.50 2.37 1.21
C VAL A 212 -8.47 1.20 1.35
N GLN A 213 -9.22 1.10 2.45
CA GLN A 213 -10.24 0.06 2.62
C GLN A 213 -11.27 0.08 1.47
N ASN A 214 -11.81 1.27 1.16
CA ASN A 214 -12.80 1.45 0.11
C ASN A 214 -12.20 1.14 -1.29
N TYR A 215 -10.92 1.44 -1.51
CA TYR A 215 -10.20 1.03 -2.72
C TYR A 215 -10.09 -0.50 -2.81
N VAL A 216 -9.62 -1.17 -1.76
CA VAL A 216 -9.47 -2.63 -1.74
C VAL A 216 -10.81 -3.33 -1.93
N GLN A 217 -11.86 -2.90 -1.22
CA GLN A 217 -13.22 -3.43 -1.40
C GLN A 217 -13.68 -3.32 -2.85
N ARG A 218 -13.37 -2.21 -3.53
CA ARG A 218 -13.67 -2.05 -4.95
C ARG A 218 -12.86 -2.98 -5.82
N ILE A 219 -11.54 -3.12 -5.63
CA ILE A 219 -10.75 -4.08 -6.42
C ILE A 219 -11.35 -5.48 -6.30
N LEU A 220 -11.70 -5.90 -5.09
CA LEU A 220 -12.20 -7.24 -4.83
C LEU A 220 -13.62 -7.48 -5.34
N GLY A 221 -14.49 -6.46 -5.29
CA GLY A 221 -15.90 -6.60 -5.65
C GLY A 221 -16.55 -7.70 -4.79
N GLU A 222 -17.08 -8.73 -5.44
CA GLU A 222 -17.67 -9.90 -4.77
C GLU A 222 -16.66 -11.00 -4.44
N ARG A 223 -15.43 -10.91 -4.94
CA ARG A 223 -14.42 -11.95 -4.76
C ARG A 223 -13.73 -11.81 -3.41
N ARG A 224 -13.36 -12.94 -2.82
CA ARG A 224 -12.70 -13.00 -1.50
C ARG A 224 -11.43 -13.83 -1.62
N PRO A 225 -10.26 -13.20 -1.86
CA PRO A 225 -9.00 -13.93 -1.85
C PRO A 225 -8.71 -14.45 -0.45
N ARG A 226 -7.73 -15.34 -0.36
CA ARG A 226 -7.35 -15.99 0.89
C ARG A 226 -6.93 -14.96 1.93
N LYS A 227 -6.14 -13.98 1.50
CA LYS A 227 -5.57 -12.96 2.37
C LYS A 227 -5.26 -11.69 1.58
N VAL A 228 -5.50 -10.55 2.23
CA VAL A 228 -5.09 -9.22 1.75
C VAL A 228 -4.04 -8.66 2.71
N ILE A 229 -2.92 -8.20 2.17
CA ILE A 229 -1.86 -7.54 2.91
C ILE A 229 -1.91 -6.05 2.55
N VAL A 230 -2.17 -5.19 3.52
CA VAL A 230 -2.27 -3.73 3.34
C VAL A 230 -1.04 -3.07 3.96
N CYS A 231 -0.17 -2.53 3.11
CA CYS A 231 1.10 -1.96 3.49
C CYS A 231 0.95 -0.49 3.90
N MET A 232 1.64 -0.12 4.99
CA MET A 232 2.05 1.26 5.24
C MET A 232 3.47 1.46 4.75
N TYR A 233 3.81 2.66 4.29
CA TYR A 233 5.11 3.01 3.74
C TYR A 233 6.29 2.73 4.64
N TYR A 234 7.43 2.53 3.98
CA TYR A 234 8.73 2.52 4.60
C TYR A 234 9.24 3.91 4.95
N TYR A 235 10.33 3.97 5.73
CA TYR A 235 11.05 5.22 5.94
C TYR A 235 11.95 5.51 4.75
N LEU A 236 12.15 6.79 4.46
CA LEU A 236 13.03 7.25 3.40
C LEU A 236 14.48 7.23 3.90
N ASP A 237 15.45 7.21 2.98
CA ASP A 237 16.86 7.29 3.34
C ASP A 237 17.16 8.59 4.09
N VAL A 238 17.77 8.46 5.28
CA VAL A 238 18.07 9.60 6.16
C VAL A 238 19.38 10.29 5.79
N HIS A 239 20.20 9.71 4.90
CA HIS A 239 21.55 10.20 4.58
C HIS A 239 21.61 11.22 3.44
N GLY A 240 20.46 11.64 2.87
CA GLY A 240 20.33 12.89 2.12
C GLY A 240 21.06 12.96 0.76
N ARG A 241 20.97 11.91 -0.08
CA ARG A 241 21.69 11.83 -1.37
C ARG A 241 21.01 12.51 -2.58
N GLY A 242 20.06 13.41 -2.33
CA GLY A 242 19.25 14.04 -3.37
C GLY A 242 18.17 13.11 -3.93
N SER A 243 17.05 13.68 -4.32
CA SER A 243 15.89 12.96 -4.84
C SER A 243 14.96 13.87 -5.63
N TRP A 244 14.12 13.28 -6.50
CA TRP A 244 13.01 14.01 -7.11
C TRP A 244 12.04 14.60 -6.07
N ALA A 245 11.97 14.00 -4.87
CA ALA A 245 11.11 14.44 -3.76
C ALA A 245 11.75 15.52 -2.86
N ASP A 246 12.96 16.00 -3.15
CA ASP A 246 13.71 16.87 -2.23
C ASP A 246 12.96 18.16 -1.87
N CYS A 247 12.20 18.73 -2.80
CA CYS A 247 11.40 19.94 -2.52
C CYS A 247 10.36 19.66 -1.42
N PHE A 248 9.65 18.53 -1.54
CA PHE A 248 8.69 18.06 -0.55
C PHE A 248 9.36 17.74 0.79
N LEU A 249 10.49 17.01 0.77
CA LEU A 249 11.24 16.64 1.97
C LEU A 249 11.79 17.85 2.74
N LYS A 250 12.30 18.85 2.02
CA LYS A 250 12.73 20.14 2.59
C LYS A 250 11.55 20.87 3.23
N GLY A 251 10.39 20.90 2.56
CA GLY A 251 9.17 21.50 3.08
C GLY A 251 8.70 20.89 4.41
N MET A 252 8.99 19.61 4.65
CA MET A 252 8.68 18.90 5.90
C MET A 252 9.83 18.90 6.91
N CYS A 253 10.94 19.60 6.64
CA CYS A 253 12.17 19.58 7.45
C CYS A 253 12.70 18.16 7.69
N TYR A 254 12.54 17.24 6.72
CA TYR A 254 12.88 15.84 6.90
C TYR A 254 14.38 15.62 7.16
N ASP A 255 15.26 16.39 6.51
CA ASP A 255 16.71 16.33 6.72
C ASP A 255 17.14 16.77 8.14
N LEU A 256 16.34 17.63 8.79
CA LEU A 256 16.65 18.15 10.11
C LEU A 256 16.10 17.26 11.23
N SER A 257 14.95 16.61 10.99
CA SER A 257 14.29 15.78 11.99
C SER A 257 13.45 14.68 11.34
N PRO A 258 14.10 13.63 10.79
CA PRO A 258 13.39 12.54 10.11
C PRO A 258 12.42 11.82 11.04
N GLN A 259 12.69 11.86 12.36
CA GLN A 259 11.86 11.25 13.40
C GLN A 259 10.42 11.79 13.41
N ARG A 260 10.17 13.03 12.95
CA ARG A 260 8.81 13.60 12.90
C ARG A 260 7.93 12.88 11.89
N LEU A 261 8.42 12.74 10.66
CA LEU A 261 7.72 12.00 9.60
C LEU A 261 7.60 10.52 9.98
N GLN A 262 8.67 9.92 10.53
CA GLN A 262 8.65 8.54 10.98
C GLN A 262 7.62 8.31 12.09
N ALA A 263 7.48 9.23 13.05
CA ALA A 263 6.45 9.18 14.09
C ALA A 263 5.04 9.31 13.50
N ALA A 264 4.83 10.19 12.52
CA ALA A 264 3.56 10.30 11.83
C ALA A 264 3.21 9.01 11.07
N ILE A 265 4.17 8.41 10.35
CA ILE A 265 3.99 7.12 9.66
C ILE A 265 3.58 6.02 10.65
N ARG A 266 4.29 5.88 11.78
CA ARG A 266 3.92 4.89 12.82
C ARG A 266 2.51 5.14 13.33
N ARG A 267 2.19 6.40 13.64
CA ARG A 267 0.89 6.68 14.22
C ARG A 267 -0.24 6.42 13.23
N VAL A 268 -0.09 6.86 11.99
CA VAL A 268 -1.08 6.64 10.93
C VAL A 268 -1.27 5.15 10.64
N PHE A 269 -0.23 4.33 10.72
CA PHE A 269 -0.37 2.87 10.66
C PHE A 269 -1.28 2.35 11.79
N GLU A 270 -1.04 2.77 13.03
CA GLU A 270 -1.81 2.31 14.20
C GLU A 270 -3.28 2.75 14.15
N VAL A 271 -3.54 3.98 13.71
CA VAL A 271 -4.91 4.54 13.76
C VAL A 271 -5.68 4.45 12.45
N GLY A 272 -5.01 4.14 11.34
CA GLY A 272 -5.59 4.02 9.99
C GLY A 272 -5.37 2.63 9.41
N THR A 273 -4.18 2.37 8.86
CA THR A 273 -3.89 1.16 8.06
C THR A 273 -4.16 -0.15 8.83
N SER A 274 -3.80 -0.24 10.10
CA SER A 274 -4.02 -1.43 10.94
C SER A 274 -5.48 -1.72 11.26
N ARG A 275 -6.36 -0.76 10.99
CA ARG A 275 -7.81 -0.87 11.19
C ARG A 275 -8.57 -1.22 9.92
N VAL A 276 -7.89 -1.34 8.77
CA VAL A 276 -8.54 -1.77 7.52
C VAL A 276 -9.12 -3.18 7.70
N ARG A 277 -10.39 -3.35 7.32
CA ARG A 277 -11.11 -4.62 7.35
C ARG A 277 -11.84 -4.86 6.05
N ILE A 278 -11.79 -6.10 5.57
CA ILE A 278 -12.51 -6.55 4.38
C ILE A 278 -13.38 -7.73 4.82
N GLU A 279 -14.70 -7.59 4.72
CA GLU A 279 -15.63 -8.63 5.12
C GLU A 279 -15.39 -9.92 4.32
N GLY A 280 -15.21 -11.04 5.01
CA GLY A 280 -14.98 -12.36 4.39
C GLY A 280 -13.56 -12.61 3.88
N THR A 281 -12.59 -11.72 4.15
CA THR A 281 -11.18 -11.92 3.79
C THR A 281 -10.26 -11.60 4.97
N GLU A 282 -9.26 -12.45 5.21
CA GLU A 282 -8.21 -12.16 6.18
C GLU A 282 -7.43 -10.91 5.74
N VAL A 283 -7.30 -9.91 6.62
CA VAL A 283 -6.52 -8.70 6.35
C VAL A 283 -5.33 -8.62 7.29
N VAL A 284 -4.15 -8.48 6.72
CA VAL A 284 -2.89 -8.27 7.43
C VAL A 284 -2.40 -6.86 7.15
N ALA A 285 -2.34 -6.03 8.19
CA ALA A 285 -1.68 -4.74 8.08
C ALA A 285 -0.17 -4.91 8.18
N PHE A 286 0.59 -4.31 7.25
CA PHE A 286 2.01 -4.57 7.09
C PHE A 286 2.84 -3.28 7.19
N PRO A 287 3.69 -3.12 8.22
CA PRO A 287 4.48 -1.91 8.41
C PRO A 287 5.81 -1.97 7.63
N LEU A 288 5.84 -1.54 6.36
CA LEU A 288 7.09 -1.58 5.57
C LEU A 288 8.22 -0.76 6.20
N PHE A 289 7.90 0.22 7.04
CA PHE A 289 8.91 1.00 7.78
C PHE A 289 9.72 0.19 8.80
N ARG A 290 9.28 -1.03 9.14
CA ARG A 290 10.11 -1.97 9.92
C ARG A 290 11.07 -2.77 9.05
N VAL A 291 10.85 -2.79 7.74
CA VAL A 291 11.66 -3.53 6.76
C VAL A 291 12.72 -2.63 6.15
N LEU A 292 12.32 -1.46 5.67
CA LEU A 292 13.25 -0.41 5.22
C LEU A 292 13.11 0.79 6.18
N ASP A 293 14.09 0.91 7.08
CA ASP A 293 14.07 1.85 8.21
C ASP A 293 14.81 3.17 7.92
N GLY A 294 15.25 3.37 6.67
CA GLY A 294 15.96 4.56 6.22
C GLY A 294 17.45 4.57 6.58
N SER A 295 17.96 3.57 7.30
CA SER A 295 19.34 3.58 7.80
C SER A 295 20.37 3.07 6.80
N ASP A 296 19.99 2.16 5.90
CA ASP A 296 20.85 1.60 4.86
C ASP A 296 20.54 2.24 3.51
N THR A 297 21.40 3.18 3.07
CA THR A 297 21.18 3.86 1.79
C THR A 297 21.14 2.90 0.59
N ASN A 298 21.76 1.72 0.67
CA ASN A 298 21.73 0.77 -0.44
C ASN A 298 20.35 0.15 -0.65
N ASP A 299 19.41 0.33 0.28
CA ASP A 299 18.01 -0.06 0.10
C ASP A 299 17.23 0.88 -0.82
N TYR A 300 17.80 2.01 -1.23
CA TYR A 300 17.09 3.09 -1.91
C TYR A 300 17.75 3.49 -3.23
N VAL A 301 16.92 3.87 -4.20
CA VAL A 301 17.25 4.62 -5.40
C VAL A 301 16.63 6.01 -5.23
N GLU A 302 17.46 7.04 -5.43
CA GLU A 302 17.05 8.44 -5.23
C GLU A 302 16.32 8.68 -3.90
N ARG A 303 16.80 8.05 -2.81
CA ARG A 303 16.32 8.22 -1.43
C ARG A 303 14.90 7.71 -1.13
N VAL A 304 14.08 7.51 -2.16
CA VAL A 304 12.63 7.28 -2.04
C VAL A 304 12.23 5.93 -2.61
N GLU A 305 12.76 5.56 -3.77
CA GLU A 305 12.36 4.32 -4.45
C GLU A 305 13.15 3.15 -3.89
N PRO A 306 12.56 1.95 -3.74
CA PRO A 306 13.30 0.80 -3.25
C PRO A 306 14.28 0.35 -4.33
N SER A 307 15.54 0.13 -3.93
CA SER A 307 16.55 -0.47 -4.80
C SER A 307 16.27 -1.95 -5.03
N SER A 308 17.11 -2.60 -5.84
CA SER A 308 17.14 -4.06 -5.97
C SER A 308 17.31 -4.75 -4.60
N GLN A 309 18.21 -4.24 -3.75
CA GLN A 309 18.41 -4.74 -2.38
C GLN A 309 17.18 -4.46 -1.48
N GLY A 310 16.63 -3.24 -1.54
CA GLY A 310 15.43 -2.88 -0.77
C GLY A 310 14.23 -3.73 -1.15
N GLY A 311 14.01 -3.94 -2.45
CA GLY A 311 12.99 -4.84 -3.00
C GLY A 311 13.16 -6.29 -2.53
N ALA A 312 14.39 -6.79 -2.46
CA ALA A 312 14.68 -8.12 -1.91
C ALA A 312 14.34 -8.24 -0.41
N LYS A 313 14.67 -7.22 0.40
CA LYS A 313 14.29 -7.16 1.83
C LYS A 313 12.77 -7.13 1.99
N MET A 314 12.08 -6.28 1.22
CA MET A 314 10.62 -6.19 1.19
C MET A 314 9.97 -7.53 0.81
N ALA A 315 10.42 -8.16 -0.28
CA ALA A 315 9.87 -9.43 -0.74
C ALA A 315 10.01 -10.55 0.29
N ARG A 316 11.13 -10.63 1.00
CA ARG A 316 11.32 -11.60 2.09
C ARG A 316 10.28 -11.42 3.20
N ALA A 317 10.10 -10.19 3.66
CA ALA A 317 9.17 -9.89 4.75
C ALA A 317 7.70 -10.01 4.32
N LEU A 318 7.36 -9.61 3.09
CA LEU A 318 6.03 -9.81 2.52
C LEU A 318 5.71 -11.30 2.34
N MET A 319 6.69 -12.13 1.94
CA MET A 319 6.51 -13.57 1.89
C MET A 319 6.24 -14.17 3.27
N ASP A 320 6.87 -13.65 4.34
CA ASP A 320 6.51 -14.05 5.71
C ASP A 320 5.03 -13.78 6.01
N ALA A 321 4.52 -12.60 5.65
CA ALA A 321 3.10 -12.25 5.83
C ALA A 321 2.15 -13.13 4.98
N VAL A 322 2.50 -13.41 3.73
CA VAL A 322 1.76 -14.33 2.85
C VAL A 322 1.64 -15.70 3.52
N LEU A 323 2.78 -16.22 4.00
CA LEU A 323 2.89 -17.54 4.62
C LEU A 323 2.38 -17.61 6.07
N GLY A 324 2.12 -16.47 6.72
CA GLY A 324 1.72 -16.41 8.12
C GLY A 324 2.87 -16.70 9.09
N VAL A 325 4.11 -16.47 8.69
CA VAL A 325 5.31 -16.65 9.50
C VAL A 325 5.61 -15.37 10.26
N ASN A 326 6.02 -15.48 11.53
CA ASN A 326 6.43 -14.34 12.39
C ASN A 326 5.38 -13.21 12.52
N MET A 327 4.09 -13.55 12.50
CA MET A 327 3.01 -12.55 12.58
C MET A 327 3.07 -11.69 13.84
N GLU A 328 3.57 -12.23 14.96
CA GLU A 328 3.75 -11.50 16.23
C GLU A 328 4.71 -10.31 16.10
N PHE A 329 5.65 -10.36 15.15
CA PHE A 329 6.57 -9.25 14.90
C PHE A 329 5.91 -8.08 14.17
N TRP A 330 4.79 -8.31 13.47
CA TRP A 330 4.15 -7.32 12.61
C TRP A 330 2.89 -6.72 13.23
N THR A 331 2.25 -7.43 14.17
CA THR A 331 1.10 -6.89 14.88
C THR A 331 1.50 -5.69 15.74
N PRO A 332 0.75 -4.58 15.70
CA PRO A 332 0.85 -3.58 16.75
C PRO A 332 0.62 -4.28 18.09
N SER A 333 1.46 -4.01 19.09
CA SER A 333 1.14 -4.38 20.47
C SER A 333 -0.26 -3.83 20.77
N THR A 334 -1.18 -4.70 21.14
CA THR A 334 -2.60 -4.37 21.32
C THR A 334 -2.70 -3.11 22.18
N PRO A 335 -3.33 -2.02 21.69
CA PRO A 335 -3.61 -0.90 22.58
C PRO A 335 -4.50 -1.43 23.72
N PRO A 336 -4.32 -0.96 24.95
CA PRO A 336 -5.13 -1.43 26.08
C PRO A 336 -6.61 -1.31 25.72
N ALA A 337 -7.40 -2.34 26.08
CA ALA A 337 -8.81 -2.54 25.71
C ALA A 337 -9.78 -1.43 26.18
N ASP A 338 -9.26 -0.33 26.72
CA ASP A 338 -10.02 0.76 27.34
C ASP A 338 -10.33 1.92 26.38
N LEU A 339 -9.91 1.83 25.12
CA LEU A 339 -10.20 2.87 24.11
C LEU A 339 -11.61 2.76 23.51
N ASP A 340 -12.21 1.56 23.51
CA ASP A 340 -13.61 1.39 23.10
C ASP A 340 -14.58 2.01 24.15
N ALA A 341 -14.16 2.14 25.41
CA ALA A 341 -14.93 2.82 26.45
C ALA A 341 -15.00 4.36 26.27
N LEU A 342 -14.07 4.95 25.51
CA LEU A 342 -14.05 6.40 25.22
C LEU A 342 -14.82 6.77 23.95
N VAL A 343 -15.16 5.80 23.11
CA VAL A 343 -15.95 6.02 21.87
C VAL A 343 -17.46 5.91 22.13
N ASP A 344 -17.88 5.41 23.31
CA ASP A 344 -19.28 5.43 23.75
C ASP A 344 -19.71 6.79 24.34
N CYS A 345 -19.01 7.87 23.97
CA CYS A 345 -19.54 9.24 24.02
C CYS A 345 -20.67 9.40 22.99
N ARG A 346 -21.74 8.62 23.16
CA ARG A 346 -23.03 8.94 22.57
C ARG A 346 -23.44 10.30 23.12
N PHE A 347 -23.78 11.20 22.21
CA PHE A 347 -24.67 12.34 22.44
C PHE A 347 -26.02 11.82 22.99
N ASN A 348 -26.05 11.40 24.25
CA ASN A 348 -27.27 11.09 24.98
C ASN A 348 -27.61 12.31 25.82
N GLY A 349 -28.61 13.06 25.37
CA GLY A 349 -29.33 14.02 26.22
C GLY A 349 -29.31 15.47 25.74
N ALA A 350 -29.91 15.75 24.58
CA ALA A 350 -30.69 16.99 24.50
C ALA A 350 -31.96 16.75 25.35
N PRO A 351 -32.25 17.57 26.38
CA PRO A 351 -33.45 17.39 27.17
C PRO A 351 -34.68 17.64 26.28
N THR A 352 -35.55 16.63 26.18
CA THR A 352 -36.89 16.80 25.63
C THR A 352 -37.71 17.69 26.55
N SER A 353 -38.46 18.62 25.95
CA SER A 353 -39.22 19.71 26.57
C SER A 353 -40.44 19.27 27.41
N GLN A 354 -40.40 18.12 28.09
CA GLN A 354 -41.54 17.55 28.81
C GLN A 354 -41.41 17.48 30.35
N GLU A 355 -40.37 18.05 30.96
CA GLU A 355 -40.26 18.15 32.43
C GLU A 355 -40.28 19.60 32.93
N VAL A 356 -41.29 20.36 32.50
CA VAL A 356 -41.75 21.58 33.19
C VAL A 356 -43.24 21.45 33.43
N GLN A 357 -43.60 20.55 34.36
CA GLN A 357 -44.88 20.56 35.10
C GLN A 357 -44.82 19.46 36.17
N ARG A 358 -44.14 19.77 37.29
CA ARG A 358 -44.42 19.24 38.62
C ARG A 358 -43.77 20.11 39.68
#